data_AF-G5E410-F1
#
_entry.id   AF-G5E410-F1
#
_cell.length_a   1.000
_cell.length_b   1.000
_cell.length_c   1.000
_cell.angle_alpha   90.00
_cell.angle_beta   90.00
_cell.angle_gamma   90.00
#
_symmetry.space_group_name_H-M   'P 1'
#
loop_
_entity.id
_entity.type
_entity.pdbx_description
1 polymer ?
#
loop_
_entity_poly.entity_id
_entity_poly.type
_entity_poly.pdbx_seq_one_letter_code
_entity_poly.pdbx_strand_id
1 'polypeptide(L)'
;LVYMTPEQSASLLKWASSTFPTAMFINYEQANMMDRFGQIMVENLQRRQCNLAGVDACRSLQSQIERLLSSGWDSADAWDMIRVYSSLPQEDVIRIEKLEFLDE
;
A
#
# COMPACT_ATOMS: atom_id res chain seq x y z
N LEU A 1 -4.03 -5.42 -2.18
CA LEU A 1 -3.97 -6.78 -1.59
C LEU A 1 -4.65 -6.86 -0.21
N VAL A 2 -4.77 -5.77 0.52
CA VAL A 2 -5.33 -5.67 1.89
C VAL A 2 -6.69 -6.35 2.18
N TYR A 3 -7.52 -6.65 1.16
CA TYR A 3 -8.85 -7.24 1.35
C TYR A 3 -8.87 -8.77 1.41
N MET A 4 -7.75 -9.44 1.10
CA MET A 4 -7.60 -10.89 1.25
C MET A 4 -6.65 -11.18 2.42
N THR A 5 -6.66 -12.41 2.92
CA THR A 5 -5.75 -12.77 4.02
C THR A 5 -4.27 -12.67 3.57
N PRO A 6 -3.32 -12.47 4.48
CA PRO A 6 -1.90 -12.43 4.14
C PRO A 6 -1.45 -13.65 3.31
N GLU A 7 -1.94 -14.85 3.63
CA GLU A 7 -1.63 -16.10 2.92
C GLU A 7 -2.14 -16.09 1.48
N GLN A 8 -3.35 -15.59 1.26
CA GLN A 8 -3.93 -15.48 -0.08
C GLN A 8 -3.15 -14.46 -0.91
N SER A 9 -2.79 -13.32 -0.33
CA SER A 9 -2.00 -12.29 -1.02
C SER A 9 -0.60 -12.77 -1.36
N ALA A 10 0.07 -13.49 -0.47
CA ALA A 10 1.39 -14.09 -0.70
C ALA A 10 1.32 -15.16 -1.80
N SER A 11 0.27 -15.99 -1.79
CA SER A 11 0.04 -17.00 -2.84
C SER A 11 -0.15 -16.37 -4.21
N LEU A 12 -0.91 -15.28 -4.30
CA LEU A 12 -1.10 -14.53 -5.54
C LEU A 12 0.21 -13.92 -6.05
N LEU A 13 0.97 -13.26 -5.16
CA LEU A 13 2.27 -12.68 -5.49
C LEU A 13 3.27 -13.75 -5.96
N LYS A 14 3.27 -14.92 -5.30
CA LYS A 14 4.13 -16.06 -5.65
C LYS A 14 3.75 -16.71 -6.97
N TRP A 15 2.45 -16.84 -7.25
CA TRP A 15 1.97 -17.30 -8.54
C TRP A 15 2.42 -16.35 -9.65
N ALA A 16 2.27 -15.03 -9.47
CA ALA A 16 2.68 -14.05 -10.47
C ALA A 16 4.19 -14.11 -10.74
N SER A 17 5.03 -14.12 -9.70
CA SER A 17 6.49 -14.19 -9.86
C SER A 17 6.98 -15.49 -10.50
N SER A 18 6.29 -16.61 -10.27
CA SER A 18 6.65 -17.90 -10.86
C SER A 18 6.11 -18.13 -12.28
N THR A 19 5.07 -17.38 -12.68
CA THR A 19 4.43 -17.53 -13.99
C THR A 19 5.16 -16.76 -15.08
N PHE A 20 5.70 -15.59 -14.75
CA PHE A 20 6.28 -14.67 -15.73
C PHE A 20 7.79 -14.55 -15.54
N PRO A 21 8.62 -14.96 -16.54
CA PRO A 21 10.07 -14.82 -16.45
C PRO A 21 10.57 -13.36 -16.37
N THR A 22 9.75 -12.41 -16.79
CA THR A 22 10.04 -10.97 -16.70
C THR A 22 8.73 -10.25 -16.41
N ALA A 23 8.64 -9.62 -15.24
CA ALA A 23 7.43 -8.95 -14.79
C ALA A 23 7.74 -7.80 -13.83
N MET A 24 6.74 -6.93 -13.66
CA MET A 24 6.71 -5.89 -12.64
C MET A 24 5.37 -5.98 -11.91
N PHE A 25 5.38 -5.75 -10.59
CA PHE A 25 4.17 -5.66 -9.78
C PHE A 25 4.07 -4.29 -9.14
N ILE A 26 2.92 -3.64 -9.27
CA ILE A 26 2.62 -2.39 -8.56
C ILE A 26 1.52 -2.70 -7.55
N ASN A 27 1.80 -2.39 -6.29
CA ASN A 27 0.84 -2.54 -5.20
C ASN A 27 0.60 -1.17 -4.55
N TYR A 28 -0.65 -0.73 -4.56
CA TYR A 28 -1.11 0.46 -3.83
C TYR A 28 -2.13 0.04 -2.78
N GLU A 29 -1.79 0.24 -1.52
CA GLU A 29 -2.67 0.00 -0.37
C GLU A 29 -2.15 0.75 0.85
N GLN A 30 -2.80 0.55 2.00
CA GLN A 30 -2.40 1.15 3.26
C GLN A 30 -0.97 0.70 3.68
N ALA A 31 -0.29 1.58 4.40
CA ALA A 31 0.97 1.31 5.08
C ALA A 31 0.98 2.02 6.44
N ASN A 32 1.90 1.65 7.33
CA ASN A 32 2.02 2.23 8.67
C ASN A 32 0.76 2.04 9.55
N MET A 33 0.04 0.93 9.37
CA MET A 33 -1.27 0.69 10.01
C MET A 33 -1.23 0.37 11.52
N MET A 34 -0.04 0.39 12.15
CA MET A 34 0.13 0.02 13.56
C MET A 34 -0.03 1.19 14.54
N ASP A 35 -0.19 2.42 14.03
CA ASP A 35 -0.40 3.60 14.86
C ASP A 35 -1.88 3.84 15.21
N ARG A 36 -2.15 4.94 15.93
CA ARG A 36 -3.51 5.29 16.34
C ARG A 36 -4.41 5.63 15.15
N PHE A 37 -3.86 6.25 14.11
CA PHE A 37 -4.62 6.59 12.91
C PHE A 37 -5.05 5.33 12.15
N GLY A 38 -4.14 4.36 12.00
CA GLY A 38 -4.41 3.06 11.40
C GLY A 38 -5.50 2.28 12.15
N GLN A 39 -5.47 2.28 13.49
CA GLN A 39 -6.52 1.66 14.31
C GLN A 39 -7.89 2.29 14.04
N ILE A 40 -7.98 3.63 14.05
CA ILE A 40 -9.22 4.35 13.77
C ILE A 40 -9.72 4.05 12.34
N MET A 41 -8.80 3.96 11.37
CA MET A 41 -9.13 3.61 9.99
C MET A 41 -9.75 2.21 9.89
N VAL A 42 -9.17 1.21 10.56
CA VAL A 42 -9.70 -0.16 10.58
C VAL A 42 -11.10 -0.18 11.19
N GLU A 43 -11.28 0.44 12.37
CA GLU A 43 -12.58 0.52 13.04
C GLU A 43 -13.65 1.17 12.14
N ASN A 44 -13.29 2.27 11.47
CA ASN A 44 -14.20 2.99 10.57
C ASN A 44 -14.65 2.15 9.37
N LEU A 45 -13.74 1.38 8.77
CA LEU A 45 -14.07 0.51 7.65
C LEU A 45 -14.89 -0.71 8.11
N GLN A 46 -14.55 -1.30 9.26
CA GLN A 46 -15.31 -2.40 9.84
C GLN A 46 -16.76 -2.02 10.14
N ARG A 47 -17.02 -0.80 10.64
CA ARG A 47 -18.39 -0.27 10.84
C ARG A 47 -19.20 -0.19 9.54
N ARG A 48 -18.52 -0.07 8.39
CA ARG A 48 -19.11 -0.09 7.05
C ARG A 48 -19.15 -1.49 6.43
N GLN A 49 -18.98 -2.53 7.24
CA GLN A 49 -18.92 -3.94 6.81
C GLN A 49 -17.79 -4.21 5.80
N CYS A 50 -16.72 -3.40 5.86
CA CYS A 50 -15.55 -3.52 5.01
C CYS A 50 -14.37 -3.97 5.87
N ASN A 51 -14.08 -5.28 5.88
CA ASN A 51 -12.97 -5.82 6.65
C ASN A 51 -11.65 -5.79 5.85
N LEU A 52 -10.57 -5.36 6.51
CA LEU A 52 -9.22 -5.38 5.97
C LEU A 52 -8.49 -6.66 6.39
N ALA A 53 -8.84 -7.78 5.76
CA ALA A 53 -8.33 -9.11 6.14
C ALA A 53 -6.79 -9.24 6.10
N GLY A 54 -6.12 -8.41 5.31
CA GLY A 54 -4.66 -8.38 5.14
C GLY A 54 -3.96 -7.21 5.83
N VAL A 55 -4.63 -6.51 6.76
CA VAL A 55 -4.05 -5.33 7.44
C VAL A 55 -2.75 -5.65 8.19
N ASP A 56 -2.58 -6.90 8.66
CA ASP A 56 -1.37 -7.37 9.32
C ASP A 56 -0.11 -7.31 8.43
N ALA A 57 -0.27 -7.29 7.11
CA ALA A 57 0.82 -7.10 6.15
C ALA A 57 1.18 -5.62 5.92
N CYS A 58 0.34 -4.69 6.37
CA CYS A 58 0.43 -3.25 6.12
C CYS A 58 1.12 -2.48 7.26
N ARG A 59 2.05 -3.12 7.99
CA ARG A 59 2.66 -2.57 9.22
C ARG A 59 3.58 -1.40 8.96
N SER A 60 4.35 -1.46 7.88
CA SER A 60 5.32 -0.42 7.48
C SER A 60 5.65 -0.56 5.98
N LEU A 61 6.36 0.42 5.42
CA LEU A 61 6.92 0.28 4.07
C LEU A 61 7.88 -0.92 3.98
N GLN A 62 8.62 -1.21 5.05
CA GLN A 62 9.52 -2.35 5.12
C GLN A 62 8.76 -3.69 5.05
N SER A 63 7.62 -3.82 5.73
CA SER A 63 6.80 -5.04 5.63
C SER A 63 6.22 -5.24 4.22
N GLN A 64 5.92 -4.15 3.50
CA GLN A 64 5.47 -4.21 2.11
C GLN A 64 6.58 -4.72 1.17
N ILE A 65 7.81 -4.24 1.35
CA ILE A 65 9.01 -4.69 0.63
C ILE A 65 9.25 -6.18 0.89
N GLU A 66 9.29 -6.58 2.17
CA GLU A 66 9.53 -7.97 2.57
C GLU A 66 8.49 -8.94 2.01
N ARG A 67 7.22 -8.53 1.94
CA ARG A 67 6.15 -9.35 1.36
C ARG A 67 6.39 -9.65 -0.12
N LEU A 68 6.89 -8.69 -0.90
CA LEU A 68 7.23 -8.91 -2.30
C LEU A 68 8.47 -9.81 -2.42
N LEU A 69 9.56 -9.49 -1.73
CA LEU A 69 10.82 -10.24 -1.81
C LEU A 69 10.62 -11.71 -1.37
N SER A 70 9.92 -11.95 -0.27
CA SER A 70 9.60 -13.31 0.21
C SER A 70 8.66 -14.09 -0.73
N SER A 71 7.91 -13.40 -1.58
CA SER A 71 7.05 -14.00 -2.62
C SER A 71 7.79 -14.26 -3.94
N GLY A 72 9.12 -14.12 -3.97
CA GLY A 72 9.94 -14.46 -5.13
C GLY A 72 10.14 -13.34 -6.15
N TRP A 73 9.95 -12.08 -5.75
CA TRP A 73 10.33 -10.92 -6.55
C TRP A 73 11.80 -10.57 -6.31
N ASP A 74 12.55 -10.26 -7.37
CA ASP A 74 14.00 -10.03 -7.29
C ASP A 74 14.37 -8.72 -6.56
N SER A 75 13.52 -7.70 -6.70
CA SER A 75 13.71 -6.39 -6.09
C SER A 75 12.35 -5.78 -5.72
N ALA A 76 12.34 -4.93 -4.69
CA ALA A 76 11.15 -4.20 -4.27
C ALA A 76 11.52 -2.86 -3.66
N ASP A 77 10.75 -1.83 -4.01
CA ASP A 77 10.80 -0.49 -3.44
C ASP A 77 9.39 -0.08 -3.00
N ALA A 78 9.30 0.71 -1.93
CA ALA A 78 8.04 1.22 -1.42
C ALA A 78 8.17 2.67 -0.94
N TRP A 79 7.23 3.52 -1.36
CA TRP A 79 7.11 4.92 -0.93
C TRP A 79 5.76 5.10 -0.24
N ASP A 80 5.71 5.92 0.80
CA ASP A 80 4.46 6.45 1.30
C ASP A 80 3.94 7.58 0.38
N MET A 81 2.67 7.91 0.53
CA MET A 81 2.03 8.90 -0.35
C MET A 81 2.48 10.34 -0.08
N ILE A 82 3.07 10.64 1.09
CA ILE A 82 3.69 11.95 1.35
C ILE A 82 4.95 12.10 0.50
N ARG A 83 5.79 11.06 0.42
CA ARG A 83 6.97 11.05 -0.44
C ARG A 83 6.59 11.15 -1.92
N VAL A 84 5.55 10.42 -2.35
CA VAL A 84 5.03 10.54 -3.72
C VAL A 84 4.56 11.96 -4.01
N TYR A 85 3.74 12.55 -3.13
CA TYR A 85 3.26 13.92 -3.28
C TYR A 85 4.42 14.93 -3.36
N SER A 86 5.39 14.81 -2.46
CA SER A 86 6.57 15.69 -2.41
C SER A 86 7.50 15.55 -3.62
N SER A 87 7.34 14.48 -4.42
CA SER A 87 8.12 14.23 -5.63
C SER A 87 7.45 14.73 -6.91
N LEU A 88 6.20 15.23 -6.82
CA LEU A 88 5.48 15.76 -7.97
C LEU A 88 6.15 17.03 -8.52
N PRO A 89 6.04 17.30 -9.83
CA PRO A 89 6.43 18.59 -10.39
C PRO A 89 5.71 19.75 -9.68
N GLN A 90 6.43 20.83 -9.38
CA GLN A 90 5.87 21.98 -8.65
C GLN A 90 4.65 22.59 -9.37
N GLU A 91 4.63 22.53 -10.71
CA GLU A 91 3.49 22.99 -11.51
C GLU A 91 2.22 22.15 -11.27
N ASP A 92 2.36 20.84 -11.05
CA ASP A 92 1.25 19.95 -10.75
C ASP A 92 0.75 20.16 -9.32
N VAL A 93 1.66 20.31 -8.35
CA VAL A 93 1.32 20.63 -6.95
C VAL A 93 0.46 21.90 -6.90
N ILE A 94 0.93 23.00 -7.51
CA ILE A 94 0.20 24.27 -7.56
C ILE A 94 -1.13 24.12 -8.30
N ARG A 95 -1.19 23.34 -9.38
CA ARG A 95 -2.42 23.12 -10.15
C ARG A 95 -3.45 22.36 -9.32
N ILE A 96 -3.04 21.37 -8.55
CA ILE A 96 -3.91 20.53 -7.71
C ILE A 96 -4.40 21.31 -6.48
N GLU A 97 -3.51 22.00 -5.76
CA GLU A 97 -3.85 22.78 -4.56
C GLU A 97 -4.78 23.98 -4.84
N LYS A 98 -4.92 24.39 -6.11
CA LYS A 98 -5.90 25.41 -6.52
C LYS A 98 -7.33 24.88 -6.69
N LEU A 99 -7.52 23.56 -6.75
CA LEU A 99 -8.84 22.97 -6.96
C LEU A 99 -9.72 23.12 -5.73
N GLU A 100 -9.15 22.88 -4.55
CA GLU A 100 -9.84 22.96 -3.26
C GLU A 100 -8.89 23.55 -2.21
N PHE A 101 -9.43 24.39 -1.34
CA PHE A 101 -8.68 24.92 -0.21
C PHE A 101 -8.66 23.89 0.94
N LEU A 102 -7.46 23.58 1.44
CA LEU A 102 -7.23 22.68 2.57
C LEU A 102 -6.37 23.43 3.60
N ASP A 103 -6.90 23.61 4.82
CA ASP A 103 -6.30 24.44 5.90
C ASP A 103 -5.65 23.63 7.04
N GLU A 104 -5.79 22.30 7.02
CA GLU A 104 -5.18 21.38 7.98
C GLU A 104 -3.88 20.75 7.48
#